data_AF-A0A957FMT5-F1
#
_entry.id   AF-A0A957FMT5-F1
#
_cell.length_a   1.000
_cell.length_b   1.000
_cell.length_c   1.000
_cell.angle_alpha   90.00
_cell.angle_beta   90.00
_cell.angle_gamma   90.00
#
_symmetry.space_group_name_H-M   'P 1'
#
loop_
_entity.id
_entity.type
_entity.pdbx_description
1 polymer ?
#
loop_
_entity_poly.entity_id
_entity_poly.type
_entity_poly.pdbx_seq_one_letter_code
_entity_poly.pdbx_strand_id
1 'polypeptide(L)'
;MTMYDALYIAPHLDDVVLSCGAQIAQRTAVGERILVATIMAGDPNVADLSPFAASLHERWELAQETVAVRRAEDTAACALVGAEVWQGCVPDCIYRVHPETGATLYNSGA
;
A
#
# COMPACT_ATOMS: atom_id res chain seq x y z
N MET A 1 -9.68 23.56 -4.76
CA MET A 1 -9.17 22.63 -3.73
C MET A 1 -10.28 21.66 -3.39
N THR A 2 -10.02 20.36 -3.49
CA THR A 2 -10.92 19.32 -2.98
C THR A 2 -10.72 19.22 -1.46
N MET A 3 -11.81 19.15 -0.69
CA MET A 3 -11.80 19.07 0.78
C MET A 3 -12.32 17.70 1.22
N TYR A 4 -11.57 16.96 2.02
CA TYR A 4 -12.02 15.68 2.57
C TYR A 4 -12.49 15.84 4.01
N ASP A 5 -13.55 15.12 4.38
CA ASP A 5 -14.09 15.08 5.75
C ASP A 5 -13.20 14.22 6.66
N ALA A 6 -12.45 13.27 6.10
CA ALA A 6 -11.34 12.63 6.78
C ALA A 6 -10.26 12.08 5.83
N LEU A 7 -9.08 11.92 6.44
CA LEU A 7 -7.91 11.28 5.87
C LEU A 7 -7.58 10.03 6.69
N TYR A 8 -7.49 8.89 6.03
CA TYR A 8 -6.97 7.65 6.59
C TYR A 8 -5.57 7.42 6.02
N ILE A 9 -4.58 7.18 6.87
CA ILE A 9 -3.19 7.01 6.45
C ILE A 9 -2.82 5.55 6.63
N ALA A 10 -2.51 4.88 5.52
CA ALA A 10 -2.13 3.48 5.48
C ALA A 10 -0.61 3.34 5.33
N PRO A 11 0.05 2.49 6.12
CA PRO A 11 1.40 2.04 5.81
C PRO A 11 1.43 1.31 4.45
N HIS A 12 0.62 0.26 4.28
CA HIS A 12 0.60 -0.62 3.11
C HIS A 12 -0.74 -0.66 2.37
N LEU A 13 -0.71 -1.26 1.18
CA LEU A 13 -1.81 -1.40 0.21
C LEU A 13 -2.84 -2.47 0.63
N ASP A 14 -3.47 -2.27 1.80
CA ASP A 14 -4.49 -3.15 2.40
C ASP A 14 -4.93 -2.64 3.78
N ASP A 15 -3.99 -2.10 4.55
CA ASP A 15 -4.12 -1.78 5.98
C ASP A 15 -5.42 -1.03 6.33
N VAL A 16 -5.78 0.00 5.55
CA VAL A 16 -6.96 0.84 5.83
C VAL A 16 -8.26 0.10 5.54
N VAL A 17 -8.37 -0.63 4.43
CA VAL A 17 -9.61 -1.36 4.12
C VAL A 17 -9.81 -2.52 5.10
N LEU A 18 -8.73 -3.23 5.45
CA LEU A 18 -8.78 -4.32 6.43
C LEU A 18 -9.13 -3.83 7.85
N SER A 19 -8.61 -2.67 8.25
CA SER A 19 -8.79 -2.15 9.61
C SER A 19 -10.04 -1.29 9.78
N CYS A 20 -10.36 -0.49 8.76
CA CYS A 20 -11.33 0.61 8.85
C CYS A 20 -12.41 0.56 7.75
N GLY A 21 -12.44 -0.45 6.88
CA GLY A 21 -13.33 -0.50 5.71
C GLY A 21 -14.80 -0.30 6.05
N ALA A 22 -15.31 -0.95 7.11
CA ALA A 22 -16.69 -0.78 7.55
C ALA A 22 -16.99 0.65 8.04
N GLN A 23 -16.05 1.27 8.75
CA GLN A 23 -16.18 2.65 9.22
C GLN A 23 -16.21 3.62 8.02
N ILE A 24 -15.32 3.42 7.05
CA ILE A 24 -15.27 4.23 5.84
C ILE A 24 -16.58 4.10 5.07
N ALA A 25 -17.06 2.88 4.83
CA ALA A 25 -18.33 2.62 4.15
C ALA A 25 -19.53 3.29 4.83
N GLN A 26 -19.58 3.30 6.17
CA GLN A 26 -20.63 4.00 6.92
C GLN A 26 -20.58 5.52 6.71
N ARG A 27 -19.39 6.11 6.71
CA ARG A 27 -19.19 7.56 6.55
C ARG A 27 -19.49 8.01 5.11
N THR A 28 -19.03 7.26 4.12
CA THR A 28 -19.30 7.55 2.70
C THR A 28 -20.79 7.36 2.37
N ALA A 29 -21.49 6.43 3.03
CA ALA A 29 -22.93 6.25 2.87
C ALA A 29 -23.78 7.45 3.32
N VAL A 30 -23.27 8.29 4.23
CA VAL A 30 -23.92 9.56 4.64
C VAL A 30 -23.39 10.78 3.89
N GLY A 31 -22.59 10.56 2.83
CA GLY A 31 -22.10 11.59 1.93
C GLY A 31 -20.76 12.24 2.31
N GLU A 32 -20.06 11.72 3.33
CA GLU A 32 -18.72 12.20 3.66
C GLU A 32 -17.70 11.80 2.58
N ARG A 33 -16.79 12.72 2.25
CA ARG A 33 -15.67 12.46 1.36
C ARG A 33 -14.46 11.99 2.14
N ILE A 34 -14.02 10.77 1.84
CA ILE A 34 -12.90 10.13 2.52
C ILE A 34 -11.74 9.96 1.54
N LEU A 35 -10.54 10.34 1.97
CA LEU A 35 -9.29 10.02 1.27
C LEU A 35 -8.52 8.96 2.05
N VAL A 36 -8.10 7.89 1.36
CA VAL A 36 -7.11 6.93 1.85
C VAL A 36 -5.76 7.27 1.24
N ALA A 37 -4.78 7.58 2.08
CA ALA A 37 -3.41 7.86 1.68
C ALA A 37 -2.50 6.69 2.06
N THR A 38 -2.13 5.86 1.09
CA THR A 38 -1.22 4.73 1.29
C THR A 38 0.22 5.17 1.05
N ILE A 39 1.03 5.20 2.11
CA ILE A 39 2.37 5.78 2.08
C ILE A 39 3.36 4.90 1.31
N MET A 40 3.43 3.61 1.63
CA MET A 40 4.44 2.70 1.09
C MET A 40 3.97 2.00 -0.20
N ALA A 41 3.42 2.79 -1.11
CA ALA A 41 2.95 2.32 -2.41
C ALA A 41 3.98 2.51 -3.53
N GLY A 42 5.22 2.92 -3.23
CA GLY A 42 6.25 3.24 -4.22
C GLY A 42 6.85 2.02 -4.94
N ASP A 43 7.35 2.25 -6.15
CA ASP A 43 8.03 1.21 -6.92
C ASP A 43 9.37 0.84 -6.25
N PRO A 44 9.80 -0.43 -6.28
CA PRO A 44 11.08 -0.84 -5.72
C PRO A 44 12.24 -0.12 -6.43
N ASN A 45 13.19 0.42 -5.68
CA ASN A 45 14.40 1.05 -6.23
C ASN A 45 15.64 0.12 -6.09
N VAL A 46 15.45 -1.17 -6.33
CA VAL A 46 16.49 -2.19 -6.24
C VAL A 46 16.53 -2.99 -7.53
N ALA A 47 17.74 -3.32 -7.99
CA ALA A 47 17.92 -4.12 -9.21
C ALA A 47 17.47 -5.58 -8.99
N ASP A 48 17.80 -6.14 -7.82
CA ASP A 48 17.46 -7.49 -7.43
C ASP A 48 16.66 -7.51 -6.13
N LEU A 49 15.70 -8.42 -6.04
CA LEU A 49 14.93 -8.65 -4.82
C LEU A 49 15.78 -9.37 -3.78
N SER A 50 15.58 -9.02 -2.51
CA SER A 50 16.08 -9.85 -1.42
C SER A 50 15.40 -11.23 -1.45
N PRO A 51 16.03 -12.30 -0.92
CA PRO A 51 15.37 -13.60 -0.79
C PRO A 51 14.03 -13.51 -0.07
N PHE A 52 13.94 -12.62 0.92
CA PHE A 52 12.70 -12.39 1.66
C PHE A 52 11.62 -11.73 0.78
N ALA A 53 11.95 -10.66 0.05
CA ALA A 53 11.01 -10.01 -0.87
C ALA A 53 10.54 -10.96 -1.99
N ALA A 54 11.45 -11.76 -2.56
CA ALA A 54 11.12 -12.77 -3.55
C ALA A 54 10.16 -13.84 -3.01
N SER A 55 10.37 -14.31 -1.77
CA SER A 55 9.45 -15.27 -1.14
C SER A 55 8.06 -14.67 -0.84
N LEU A 56 7.97 -13.36 -0.61
CA LEU A 56 6.68 -12.67 -0.48
C LEU A 56 5.95 -12.61 -1.82
N HIS A 57 6.66 -12.27 -2.89
CA HIS A 57 6.11 -12.25 -4.25
C HIS A 57 5.55 -13.62 -4.65
N GLU A 58 6.31 -14.69 -4.38
CA GLU A 58 5.87 -16.06 -4.60
C GLU A 58 4.61 -16.40 -3.78
N ARG A 59 4.57 -16.07 -2.49
CA ARG A 59 3.40 -16.31 -1.62
C ARG A 59 2.16 -15.52 -2.03
N TRP A 60 2.34 -14.33 -2.58
CA TRP A 60 1.25 -13.52 -3.11
C TRP A 60 0.81 -13.96 -4.51
N GLU A 61 1.50 -14.94 -5.10
CA GLU A 61 1.27 -15.40 -6.49
C GLU A 61 1.41 -14.25 -7.51
N LEU A 62 2.23 -13.24 -7.16
CA LEU A 62 2.50 -12.08 -7.99
C LEU A 62 3.95 -12.16 -8.47
N ALA A 63 4.13 -12.25 -9.79
CA ALA A 63 5.44 -12.22 -10.42
C ALA A 63 5.92 -10.76 -10.61
N GLN A 64 6.52 -10.46 -11.77
CA GLN A 64 6.83 -9.07 -12.17
C GLN A 64 5.59 -8.17 -12.02
N GLU A 65 5.79 -6.90 -11.68
CA GLU A 65 4.74 -5.90 -11.44
C GLU A 65 3.93 -6.01 -10.12
N THR A 66 4.45 -6.70 -9.09
CA THR A 66 3.78 -6.87 -7.78
C THR A 66 3.19 -5.57 -7.21
N VAL A 67 3.95 -4.47 -7.23
CA VAL A 67 3.48 -3.18 -6.69
C VAL A 67 2.35 -2.59 -7.53
N ALA A 68 2.42 -2.68 -8.86
CA ALA A 68 1.37 -2.18 -9.74
C ALA A 68 0.06 -2.96 -9.54
N VAL A 69 0.14 -4.29 -9.38
CA VAL A 69 -1.03 -5.13 -9.08
C VAL A 69 -1.63 -4.73 -7.73
N ARG A 70 -0.81 -4.65 -6.68
CA ARG A 70 -1.30 -4.25 -5.34
C ARG A 70 -1.87 -2.83 -5.32
N ARG A 71 -1.34 -1.89 -6.11
CA ARG A 71 -1.93 -0.54 -6.29
C ARG A 71 -3.32 -0.60 -6.93
N ALA A 72 -3.49 -1.47 -7.92
CA ALA A 72 -4.79 -1.68 -8.57
C ALA A 72 -5.80 -2.32 -7.60
N GLU A 73 -5.36 -3.30 -6.80
CA GLU A 73 -6.16 -3.92 -5.74
C GLU A 73 -6.60 -2.90 -4.69
N ASP A 74 -5.69 -2.06 -4.18
CA ASP A 74 -5.98 -0.98 -3.22
C ASP A 74 -6.99 0.04 -3.77
N THR A 75 -6.82 0.43 -5.04
CA THR A 75 -7.78 1.32 -5.72
C THR A 75 -9.16 0.69 -5.80
N ALA A 76 -9.24 -0.59 -6.20
CA ALA A 76 -10.51 -1.31 -6.29
C ALA A 76 -11.17 -1.48 -4.91
N ALA A 77 -10.38 -1.84 -3.88
CA ALA A 77 -10.85 -2.03 -2.52
C ALA A 77 -11.37 -0.72 -1.90
N CYS A 78 -10.64 0.39 -2.08
CA CYS A 78 -11.07 1.72 -1.63
C CYS A 78 -12.36 2.18 -2.33
N ALA A 79 -12.47 1.91 -3.64
CA ALA A 79 -13.68 2.24 -4.40
C ALA A 79 -14.92 1.49 -3.88
N LEU A 80 -14.77 0.22 -3.45
CA LEU A 80 -15.87 -0.57 -2.87
C LEU A 80 -16.42 0.03 -1.56
N VAL A 81 -15.59 0.73 -0.78
CA VAL A 81 -16.03 1.43 0.44
C VAL A 81 -16.32 2.92 0.21
N GLY A 82 -16.30 3.37 -1.04
CA GLY A 82 -16.64 4.74 -1.45
C GLY A 82 -15.55 5.79 -1.16
N ALA A 83 -14.32 5.37 -0.89
CA ALA A 83 -13.21 6.30 -0.65
C ALA A 83 -12.41 6.60 -1.92
N GLU A 84 -11.86 7.80 -1.98
CA GLU A 84 -10.82 8.16 -2.95
C GLU A 84 -9.45 7.70 -2.42
N VAL A 85 -8.49 7.50 -3.33
CA VAL A 85 -7.16 6.98 -3.00
C VAL A 85 -6.06 7.95 -3.44
N TRP A 86 -5.06 8.11 -2.59
CA TRP A 86 -3.76 8.68 -2.92
C TRP A 86 -2.68 7.64 -2.62
N GLN A 87 -1.82 7.38 -3.60
CA GLN A 87 -0.76 6.38 -3.49
C GLN A 87 0.60 7.08 -3.48
N GLY A 88 1.35 6.88 -2.41
CA GLY A 88 2.67 7.46 -2.20
C GLY A 88 3.77 6.81 -3.04
N CYS A 89 4.94 7.42 -3.00
CA CYS A 89 6.11 6.99 -3.76
C CYS A 89 7.18 6.29 -2.92
N VAL A 90 6.93 6.06 -1.62
CA VAL A 90 7.89 5.37 -0.75
C VAL A 90 7.79 3.87 -0.99
N PRO A 91 8.89 3.14 -1.25
CA PRO A 91 8.83 1.69 -1.39
C PRO A 91 8.48 0.99 -0.08
N ASP A 92 7.76 -0.12 -0.19
CA ASP A 92 7.55 -1.07 0.93
C ASP A 92 8.88 -1.43 1.60
N CYS A 93 8.82 -1.68 2.91
CA CYS A 93 9.96 -2.01 3.74
C CYS A 93 10.82 -3.15 3.18
N ILE A 94 10.19 -4.15 2.56
CA ILE A 94 10.87 -5.31 2.00
C ILE A 94 11.81 -4.97 0.84
N TYR A 95 11.65 -3.79 0.22
CA TYR A 95 12.50 -3.29 -0.86
C TYR A 95 13.56 -2.30 -0.39
N ARG A 96 13.59 -1.94 0.90
CA ARG A 96 14.51 -0.93 1.40
C ARG A 96 15.89 -1.51 1.72
N VAL A 97 16.92 -0.78 1.30
CA VAL A 97 18.33 -1.12 1.52
C VAL A 97 19.04 0.00 2.26
N HIS A 98 20.12 -0.32 2.95
CA HIS A 98 21.01 0.65 3.57
C HIS A 98 21.68 1.50 2.48
N PRO A 99 21.63 2.84 2.55
CA PRO A 99 22.04 3.72 1.45
C PRO A 99 23.53 3.63 1.10
N GLU A 100 24.40 3.28 2.06
CA GLU A 100 25.85 3.20 1.83
C GLU A 100 26.33 1.80 1.46
N THR A 101 25.68 0.75 1.97
CA THR A 101 26.19 -0.63 1.86
C THR A 101 25.37 -1.47 0.90
N GLY A 102 24.17 -1.02 0.51
CA GLY A 102 23.22 -1.81 -0.27
C GLY A 102 22.63 -3.01 0.49
N ALA A 103 22.94 -3.17 1.78
CA ALA A 103 22.43 -4.28 2.58
C ALA A 103 20.91 -4.15 2.77
N THR A 104 20.19 -5.25 2.59
CA THR A 104 18.74 -5.33 2.79
C THR A 104 18.39 -5.07 4.25
N LEU A 105 17.47 -4.13 4.49
CA LEU A 105 17.09 -3.73 5.86
C LEU A 105 16.11 -4.73 6.50
N TYR A 106 15.38 -5.49 5.68
CA TYR A 106 14.37 -6.44 6.12
C TYR A 106 14.62 -7.80 5.46
N ASN A 107 14.88 -8.82 6.27
CA ASN A 107 15.26 -10.17 5.84
C ASN A 107 14.33 -11.28 6.36
N SER A 108 13.31 -10.92 7.14
CA SER A 108 12.31 -11.84 7.68
C SER A 108 11.00 -11.10 7.97
N GLY A 109 9.92 -11.87 8.15
CA GLY A 109 8.69 -11.35 8.76
C GLY A 109 8.87 -11.13 10.26
N ALA A 110 7.96 -10.37 10.86
CA ALA A 110 7.77 -10.32 12.31
C ALA A 110 7.12 -11.61 12.83
#